data_AF-A0A3D1TQL3-F1
#
_entry.id   AF-A0A3D1TQL3-F1
#
_cell.length_a   1.000
_cell.length_b   1.000
_cell.length_c   1.000
_cell.angle_alpha   90.00
_cell.angle_beta   90.00
_cell.angle_gamma   90.00
#
_symmetry.space_group_name_H-M   'P 1'
#
loop_
_entity.id
_entity.type
_entity.pdbx_description
1 polymer ?
#
loop_
_entity_poly.entity_id
_entity_poly.type
_entity_poly.pdbx_seq_one_letter_code
_entity_poly.pdbx_strand_id
1 'polypeptide(L)'
;WFSGLRGVEIPDALDPASFVDRKSIRVQWDAIEQRMRDYLAELRDDMLFEKPFAEGEDKDLIVWQVLLQVGTHGTDHRAQLLRLLNDLGVKTVSQDYIFYAYDHPATPKASSPSSSGT
;
A
#
# COMPACT_ATOMS: atom_id res chain seq x y z
N TRP A 1 -8.79 -1.83 -5.12
CA TRP A 1 -8.69 -1.95 -3.65
C TRP A 1 -9.19 -0.74 -2.89
N PHE A 2 -8.55 0.44 -2.96
CA PHE A 2 -8.97 1.59 -2.13
C PHE A 2 -10.38 2.13 -2.43
N SER A 3 -10.89 2.02 -3.66
CA SER A 3 -12.32 2.30 -3.93
C SER A 3 -13.24 1.40 -3.13
N GLY A 4 -13.00 0.09 -3.16
CA GLY A 4 -13.81 -0.87 -2.40
C GLY A 4 -13.64 -0.71 -0.88
N LEU A 5 -12.43 -0.43 -0.37
CA LEU A 5 -12.22 -0.10 1.05
C LEU A 5 -13.03 1.12 1.50
N ARG A 6 -13.31 2.05 0.59
CA ARG A 6 -14.12 3.24 0.84
C ARG A 6 -15.60 3.06 0.53
N GLY A 7 -16.02 1.88 0.06
CA GLY A 7 -17.39 1.63 -0.39
C GLY A 7 -17.83 2.49 -1.58
N VAL A 8 -16.88 2.97 -2.40
CA VAL A 8 -17.18 3.72 -3.63
C VAL A 8 -16.99 2.85 -4.85
N GLU A 9 -17.65 3.24 -5.94
CA GLU A 9 -17.53 2.56 -7.23
C GLU A 9 -16.07 2.46 -7.69
N ILE A 10 -15.72 1.30 -8.24
CA ILE A 10 -14.40 1.08 -8.83
C ILE A 10 -14.38 1.84 -10.15
N PRO A 11 -13.46 2.80 -10.35
CA PRO A 11 -13.40 3.54 -11.59
C PRO A 11 -13.02 2.62 -12.76
N ASP A 12 -13.44 3.02 -13.96
CA ASP A 12 -13.01 2.37 -15.19
C ASP A 12 -11.48 2.32 -15.30
N ALA A 13 -11.00 1.33 -16.07
CA ALA A 13 -9.59 1.22 -16.39
C ALA A 13 -9.10 2.50 -17.07
N LEU A 14 -7.97 3.02 -16.59
CA LEU A 14 -7.33 4.17 -17.20
C LEU A 14 -6.78 3.80 -18.59
N ASP A 15 -7.08 4.61 -19.60
CA ASP A 15 -6.48 4.48 -20.92
C ASP A 15 -5.06 5.08 -20.92
N PRO A 16 -4.00 4.28 -21.15
CA PRO A 16 -2.62 4.79 -21.21
C PRO A 16 -2.43 5.90 -22.24
N ALA A 17 -3.19 5.91 -23.35
CA ALA A 17 -3.08 6.94 -24.38
C ALA A 17 -3.55 8.33 -23.90
N SER A 18 -4.30 8.39 -22.80
CA SER A 18 -4.71 9.65 -22.17
C SER A 18 -3.55 10.33 -21.39
N PHE A 19 -2.41 9.66 -21.21
CA PHE A 19 -1.26 10.17 -20.45
C PHE A 19 -0.08 10.45 -21.37
N VAL A 20 -0.10 11.62 -22.01
CA VAL A 20 0.88 12.00 -23.05
C VAL A 20 2.26 12.36 -22.50
N ASP A 21 2.38 12.67 -21.20
CA ASP A 21 3.65 13.02 -20.59
C ASP A 21 3.76 12.60 -19.11
N ARG A 22 4.97 12.78 -18.55
CA ARG A 22 5.23 12.49 -17.14
C ARG A 22 4.41 13.37 -16.19
N LYS A 23 4.06 14.60 -16.59
CA LYS A 23 3.33 15.55 -15.76
C LYS A 23 1.88 15.10 -15.59
N SER A 24 1.21 14.65 -16.66
CA SER A 24 -0.14 14.10 -16.59
C SER A 24 -0.20 12.86 -15.70
N ILE A 25 0.82 11.99 -15.78
CA ILE A 25 0.94 10.82 -14.89
C ILE A 25 1.07 11.26 -13.43
N ARG A 26 1.96 12.23 -13.13
CA ARG A 26 2.17 12.69 -11.76
C ARG A 26 0.91 13.32 -11.15
N VAL A 27 0.19 14.16 -11.90
CA VAL A 27 -1.05 14.79 -11.44
C VAL A 27 -2.11 13.73 -11.08
N GLN A 28 -2.29 12.73 -11.93
CA GLN A 28 -3.23 11.65 -11.65
C GLN A 28 -2.79 10.82 -10.44
N TRP A 29 -1.50 10.52 -10.34
CA TRP A 29 -0.95 9.77 -9.22
C TRP A 29 -1.06 10.54 -7.90
N ASP A 30 -0.83 11.86 -7.88
CA ASP A 30 -1.07 12.72 -6.70
C ASP A 30 -2.50 12.59 -6.18
N ALA A 31 -3.49 12.63 -7.07
CA ALA A 31 -4.89 12.50 -6.70
C ALA A 31 -5.25 11.09 -6.20
N ILE A 32 -4.64 10.04 -6.74
CA ILE A 32 -4.83 8.66 -6.27
C ILE A 32 -4.19 8.50 -4.88
N GLU A 33 -2.94 8.95 -4.73
CA GLU A 33 -2.18 8.89 -3.49
C GLU A 33 -2.88 9.64 -2.36
N GLN A 34 -3.39 10.85 -2.62
CA GLN A 34 -4.14 11.61 -1.63
C GLN A 34 -5.37 10.84 -1.13
N ARG A 35 -6.16 10.25 -2.04
CA ARG A 35 -7.33 9.43 -1.68
C ARG A 35 -6.97 8.20 -0.85
N MET A 36 -5.80 7.62 -1.07
CA MET A 36 -5.29 6.52 -0.23
C MET A 36 -4.91 7.03 1.17
N ARG A 37 -4.21 8.17 1.25
CA ARG A 37 -3.81 8.79 2.51
C ARG A 37 -5.01 9.22 3.34
N ASP A 38 -6.04 9.78 2.72
CA ASP A 38 -7.28 10.19 3.39
C ASP A 38 -7.94 8.98 4.09
N TYR A 39 -8.06 7.84 3.39
CA TYR A 39 -8.58 6.61 4.00
C TYR A 39 -7.71 6.12 5.16
N LEU A 40 -6.39 6.09 4.98
CA LEU A 40 -5.47 5.64 6.02
C LEU A 40 -5.48 6.54 7.26
N ALA A 41 -5.74 7.84 7.09
CA ALA A 41 -5.81 8.79 8.20
C ALA A 41 -7.04 8.55 9.12
N GLU A 42 -8.11 7.95 8.58
CA GLU A 42 -9.33 7.62 9.31
C GLU A 42 -9.38 6.16 9.79
N LEU A 43 -8.38 5.35 9.40
CA LEU A 43 -8.31 3.92 9.72
C LEU A 43 -8.12 3.71 11.23
N ARG A 44 -8.90 2.80 11.79
CA ARG A 44 -8.86 2.40 13.21
C ARG A 44 -8.58 0.91 13.35
N ASP A 45 -8.08 0.50 14.52
CA ASP A 45 -7.72 -0.90 14.80
C ASP A 45 -8.91 -1.87 14.66
N ASP A 46 -10.12 -1.44 15.05
CA ASP A 46 -11.33 -2.26 14.93
C ASP A 46 -11.70 -2.56 13.47
N MET A 47 -11.46 -1.60 12.57
CA MET A 47 -11.76 -1.75 11.14
C MET A 47 -10.90 -2.80 10.45
N LEU A 48 -9.70 -3.08 10.99
CA LEU A 48 -8.73 -4.00 10.36
C LEU A 48 -9.29 -5.41 10.15
N PHE A 49 -10.29 -5.79 10.94
CA PHE A 49 -10.92 -7.11 10.92
C PHE A 49 -12.27 -7.15 10.19
N GLU A 50 -12.71 -6.03 9.62
CA GLU A 50 -13.93 -5.96 8.80
C GLU A 50 -13.69 -6.57 7.41
N LYS A 51 -14.76 -7.11 6.80
CA LYS A 51 -14.77 -7.57 5.40
C LYS A 51 -15.26 -6.43 4.49
N PRO A 52 -14.39 -5.78 3.70
CA PRO A 52 -14.76 -4.57 2.97
C PRO A 52 -15.50 -4.82 1.65
N PHE A 53 -15.53 -6.07 1.16
CA PHE A 53 -16.10 -6.40 -0.15
C PHE A 53 -17.30 -7.34 0.00
N ALA A 54 -18.39 -7.02 -0.69
CA ALA A 54 -19.63 -7.79 -0.63
C ALA A 54 -19.61 -9.05 -1.52
N GLU A 55 -18.85 -9.02 -2.60
CA GLU A 55 -18.86 -10.04 -3.66
C GLU A 55 -17.49 -10.15 -4.36
N GLY A 56 -17.36 -11.13 -5.26
CA GLY A 56 -16.12 -11.40 -5.99
C GLY A 56 -15.14 -12.32 -5.25
N GLU A 57 -13.98 -12.55 -5.86
CA GLU A 57 -12.92 -13.43 -5.31
C GLU A 57 -12.34 -12.88 -4.00
N ASP A 58 -12.32 -11.56 -3.84
CA ASP A 58 -11.75 -10.87 -2.69
C ASP A 58 -12.71 -10.80 -1.47
N LYS A 59 -13.97 -11.27 -1.60
CA LYS A 59 -15.02 -11.11 -0.57
C LYS A 59 -14.67 -11.64 0.83
N ASP A 60 -13.72 -12.57 0.91
CA ASP A 60 -13.30 -13.18 2.17
C ASP A 60 -12.08 -12.50 2.81
N LEU A 61 -11.46 -11.54 2.13
CA LEU A 61 -10.39 -10.73 2.71
C LEU A 61 -10.94 -9.79 3.78
N ILE A 62 -10.12 -9.58 4.82
CA ILE A 62 -10.34 -8.50 5.80
C ILE A 62 -9.41 -7.32 5.51
N VAL A 63 -9.75 -6.13 6.02
CA VAL A 63 -9.08 -4.86 5.67
C VAL A 63 -7.56 -4.95 5.77
N TRP A 64 -6.98 -5.49 6.85
CA TRP A 64 -5.51 -5.54 6.95
C TRP A 64 -4.87 -6.43 5.87
N GLN A 65 -5.53 -7.51 5.43
CA GLN A 65 -5.05 -8.38 4.35
C GLN A 65 -5.06 -7.64 3.02
N VAL A 66 -6.09 -6.83 2.78
CA VAL A 66 -6.17 -5.96 1.60
C VAL A 66 -5.04 -4.93 1.60
N LEU A 67 -4.78 -4.29 2.75
CA LEU A 67 -3.70 -3.31 2.87
C LEU A 67 -2.32 -3.96 2.65
N LEU A 68 -2.11 -5.15 3.20
CA LEU A 68 -0.89 -5.94 2.96
C LEU A 68 -0.74 -6.26 1.46
N GLN A 69 -1.81 -6.73 0.80
CA GLN A 69 -1.83 -7.02 -0.63
C GLN A 69 -1.45 -5.80 -1.47
N VAL A 70 -1.99 -4.61 -1.16
CA VAL A 70 -1.63 -3.38 -1.88
C VAL A 70 -0.14 -3.06 -1.76
N GLY A 71 0.43 -3.22 -0.55
CA GLY A 71 1.85 -2.97 -0.31
C GLY A 71 2.76 -3.97 -1.04
N THR A 72 2.43 -5.26 -0.99
CA THR A 72 3.22 -6.31 -1.63
C THR A 72 3.12 -6.24 -3.15
N HIS A 73 1.93 -6.03 -3.70
CA HIS A 73 1.71 -5.85 -5.14
C HIS A 73 2.39 -4.58 -5.66
N GLY A 74 2.38 -3.49 -4.89
CA GLY A 74 3.14 -2.28 -5.23
C GLY A 74 4.65 -2.53 -5.27
N THR A 75 5.16 -3.40 -4.40
CA THR A 75 6.59 -3.80 -4.38
C THR A 75 6.95 -4.63 -5.61
N ASP A 76 6.10 -5.59 -6.00
CA ASP A 76 6.28 -6.38 -7.23
C ASP A 76 6.40 -5.48 -8.48
N HIS A 77 5.45 -4.57 -8.71
CA HIS A 77 5.54 -3.64 -9.83
C HIS A 77 6.77 -2.74 -9.77
N ARG A 78 7.19 -2.32 -8.57
CA ARG A 78 8.41 -1.52 -8.42
C ARG A 78 9.64 -2.31 -8.84
N ALA A 79 9.74 -3.60 -8.50
CA ALA A 79 10.83 -4.46 -8.92
C ALA A 79 10.89 -4.60 -10.45
N GLN A 80 9.73 -4.80 -11.10
CA GLN A 80 9.60 -4.84 -12.56
C GLN A 80 10.09 -3.53 -13.20
N LEU A 81 9.65 -2.38 -12.68
CA LEU A 81 10.07 -1.07 -13.19
C LEU A 81 11.57 -0.82 -13.00
N LEU A 82 12.13 -1.16 -11.83
CA LEU A 82 13.58 -1.03 -11.60
C LEU A 82 14.37 -1.89 -12.58
N ARG A 83 13.91 -3.11 -12.88
CA ARG A 83 14.58 -3.95 -13.88
C ARG A 83 14.62 -3.27 -15.26
N LEU A 84 13.49 -2.73 -15.72
CA LEU A 84 13.41 -2.01 -17.00
C LEU A 84 14.30 -0.76 -17.02
N LEU A 85 14.30 0.03 -15.95
CA LEU A 85 15.15 1.21 -15.84
C LEU A 85 16.63 0.84 -15.87
N ASN A 86 17.00 -0.27 -15.24
CA ASN A 86 18.36 -0.78 -15.27
C ASN A 86 18.81 -1.18 -16.67
N ASP A 87 17.94 -1.81 -17.46
CA ASP A 87 18.22 -2.14 -18.86
C ASP A 87 18.45 -0.88 -19.73
N LEU A 88 17.89 0.26 -19.32
CA LEU A 88 18.11 1.58 -19.93
C LEU A 88 19.33 2.33 -19.37
N GLY A 89 20.16 1.67 -18.55
CA GLY A 89 21.39 2.23 -17.98
C GLY A 89 21.20 3.06 -16.71
N VAL A 90 19.99 3.09 -16.13
CA VAL A 90 19.75 3.76 -14.84
C VAL A 90 20.30 2.90 -13.71
N LYS A 91 21.11 3.50 -12.82
CA LYS A 91 21.53 2.84 -11.59
C LYS A 91 20.32 2.73 -10.65
N THR A 92 19.96 1.50 -10.30
CA THR A 92 18.85 1.20 -9.38
C THR A 92 19.35 0.91 -7.97
N VAL A 93 18.42 0.80 -7.01
CA VAL A 93 18.69 0.62 -5.58
C VAL A 93 17.98 -0.61 -5.04
N SER A 94 18.47 -1.17 -3.92
CA SER A 94 17.75 -2.24 -3.22
C SER A 94 16.43 -1.71 -2.64
N GLN A 95 15.44 -2.60 -2.57
CA GLN A 95 14.11 -2.35 -2.03
C GLN A 95 13.89 -3.05 -0.68
N ASP A 96 14.93 -3.72 -0.14
CA ASP A 96 14.80 -4.50 1.08
C ASP A 96 14.47 -3.60 2.28
N TYR A 97 13.39 -3.93 2.98
CA TYR A 97 12.95 -3.23 4.20
C TYR A 97 14.07 -3.12 5.26
N ILE A 98 15.00 -4.08 5.27
CA ILE A 98 16.09 -4.11 6.25
C ILE A 98 16.96 -2.86 6.22
N PHE A 99 17.16 -2.23 5.05
CA PHE A 99 17.93 -1.00 4.94
C PHE A 99 17.21 0.18 5.62
N TYR A 100 15.88 0.24 5.50
CA TYR A 100 15.09 1.21 6.27
C TYR A 100 15.20 0.96 7.77
N ALA A 101 15.12 -0.30 8.21
CA ALA A 101 15.18 -0.66 9.63
C ALA A 101 16.55 -0.36 10.27
N TYR A 102 17.64 -0.47 9.52
CA TYR A 102 18.97 -0.04 9.98
C TYR A 102 19.02 1.46 10.30
N ASP A 103 18.39 2.28 9.46
CA ASP A 103 18.32 3.74 9.66
C ASP A 103 17.25 4.15 10.70
N HIS A 104 16.31 3.26 11.01
CA HIS A 104 15.18 3.50 11.92
C HIS A 104 15.04 2.36 12.97
N PRO A 105 16.04 2.18 13.85
CA PRO A 105 16.02 1.08 14.81
C PRO A 105 14.80 1.17 15.73
N ALA A 106 13.97 0.13 15.72
CA ALA A 106 12.84 0.03 16.63
C ALA A 106 13.35 -0.09 18.07
N THR A 107 12.89 0.79 18.96
CA THR A 107 13.19 0.68 20.39
C THR A 107 12.18 -0.29 21.02
N PRO A 108 12.61 -1.43 21.58
CA PRO A 108 11.68 -2.33 22.27
C PRO A 108 11.02 -1.58 23.43
N LYS A 109 9.69 -1.58 23.50
CA LYS A 109 9.00 -1.18 24.73
C LYS A 109 9.30 -2.24 25.79
N ALA A 110 9.79 -1.82 26.95
CA ALA A 110 9.96 -2.70 28.10
C ALA A 110 8.61 -3.39 28.40
N SER A 111 8.64 -4.72 28.50
CA SER A 111 7.47 -5.50 28.91
C SER A 111 7.04 -5.07 30.32
N SER A 112 5.75 -4.76 30.48
CA SER A 112 5.18 -4.56 31.82
C SER A 112 5.26 -5.89 32.58
N PRO A 113 5.74 -5.92 33.83
CA PRO A 113 5.81 -7.16 34.59
C PRO A 113 4.40 -7.73 34.78
N SER A 114 4.24 -9.00 34.42
CA SER A 114 3.02 -9.77 34.65
C SER A 114 2.68 -9.76 36.15
N SER A 115 1.63 -9.06 36.54
CA SER A 115 1.04 -9.19 37.87
C SER A 115 0.23 -10.49 37.94
N SER A 116 0.91 -11.62 38.13
CA SER A 116 0.26 -12.84 38.62
C SER A 116 0.06 -12.68 40.13
N GLY A 117 -1.04 -12.03 40.49
CA GLY A 117 -1.56 -11.98 41.86
C GLY A 117 -2.33 -13.26 42.16
N THR A 118 -1.93 -13.89 43.27
CA THR A 118 -2.48 -15.05 43.98
C THR A 118 -3.98 -15.20 44.03
#